data_AF-A0A0Q8PIC1-F1
#
_entry.id   AF-A0A0Q8PIC1-F1
#
_cell.length_a   1.000
_cell.length_b   1.000
_cell.length_c   1.000
_cell.angle_alpha   90.00
_cell.angle_beta   90.00
_cell.angle_gamma   90.00
#
_symmetry.space_group_name_H-M   'P 1'
#
loop_
_entity.id
_entity.type
_entity.pdbx_description
1 polymer ?
#
loop_
_entity_poly.entity_id
_entity_poly.type
_entity_poly.pdbx_seq_one_letter_code
_entity_poly.pdbx_strand_id
1 'polypeptide(L)'
;MFEEHLLSAIVEARPETAEAAPPAIPLLNRVAAELVGTAALVAVVVGSGIQATELSQDVGLQLLANSLATVFGLGVLILLLGPVSGAHFNPVVTLAEWWNGRKAPQGLTPREVAAYIVAQTVGAIGGAILADAMFGQALVEWSTHDRSAGHLLLGEVVATAGLVLLIFGLAKTDHLRFAPVAVASYIGAAYWFTSSTSFANPAVTIGRAFTDTFAGIAPASVPGFIGVQLVGGVLGLALVALIFDHRRRRTAGTK
;
A
#
# COMPACT_ATOMS: atom_id res chain seq x y z
N MET A 1 2.51 -55.08 40.01
CA MET A 1 3.08 -55.57 38.73
C MET A 1 2.29 -55.12 37.50
N PHE A 2 1.14 -54.42 37.63
CA PHE A 2 0.35 -53.94 36.48
C PHE A 2 0.40 -52.41 36.27
N GLU A 3 1.04 -51.64 37.15
CA GLU A 3 1.14 -50.16 37.02
C GLU A 3 2.49 -49.64 36.49
N GLU A 4 3.56 -50.44 36.55
CA GLU A 4 4.87 -50.01 36.03
C GLU A 4 4.98 -50.08 34.49
N HIS A 5 4.11 -50.87 33.82
CA HIS A 5 4.11 -50.99 32.36
C HIS A 5 3.33 -49.89 31.64
N LEU A 6 2.55 -49.06 32.36
CA LEU A 6 1.81 -47.95 31.78
C LEU A 6 2.59 -46.62 31.83
N LEU A 7 3.56 -46.52 32.75
CA LEU A 7 4.44 -45.35 32.88
C LEU A 7 5.61 -45.37 31.89
N SER A 8 5.99 -46.54 31.36
CA SER A 8 7.01 -46.64 30.30
C SER A 8 6.48 -46.28 28.91
N ALA A 9 5.16 -46.24 28.71
CA ALA A 9 4.53 -45.89 27.44
C ALA A 9 4.26 -44.38 27.25
N ILE A 10 4.55 -43.55 28.26
CA ILE A 10 4.32 -42.08 28.21
C ILE A 10 5.63 -41.28 28.11
N VAL A 11 6.80 -41.94 28.13
CA VAL A 11 8.11 -41.28 28.03
C VAL A 11 8.89 -41.73 26.79
N GLU A 12 8.22 -41.78 25.64
CA GLU A 12 8.87 -41.33 24.40
C GLU A 12 8.23 -40.00 24.04
N ALA A 13 8.58 -38.98 24.82
CA ALA A 13 8.50 -37.61 24.34
C ALA A 13 9.35 -37.56 23.07
N ARG A 14 8.71 -37.74 21.91
CA ARG A 14 9.27 -37.24 20.66
C ARG A 14 9.68 -35.82 20.98
N PRO A 15 10.92 -35.40 20.71
CA PRO A 15 11.23 -33.99 20.78
C PRO A 15 10.20 -33.34 19.88
N GLU A 16 9.37 -32.46 20.45
CA GLU A 16 8.65 -31.48 19.65
C GLU A 16 9.77 -30.81 18.86
N THR A 17 9.94 -31.24 17.61
CA THR A 17 10.77 -30.56 16.65
C THR A 17 10.16 -29.18 16.62
N ALA A 18 10.82 -28.22 17.26
CA ALA A 18 10.44 -26.82 17.27
C ALA A 18 9.96 -26.52 15.86
N GLU A 19 8.64 -26.35 15.70
CA GLU A 19 8.01 -26.34 14.39
C GLU A 19 8.68 -25.22 13.62
N ALA A 20 9.55 -25.62 12.68
CA ALA A 20 10.42 -24.68 12.02
C ALA A 20 9.50 -23.64 11.37
N ALA A 21 9.70 -22.36 11.69
CA ALA A 21 8.88 -21.30 11.17
C ALA A 21 8.69 -21.51 9.66
N PRO A 22 7.45 -21.42 9.14
CA PRO A 22 7.18 -21.74 7.75
C PRO A 22 8.16 -20.99 6.83
N PRO A 23 8.67 -21.66 5.78
CA PRO A 23 9.69 -21.08 4.93
C PRO A 23 9.22 -19.74 4.37
N ALA A 24 10.12 -18.76 4.36
CA ALA A 24 9.83 -17.43 3.83
C ALA A 24 9.37 -17.52 2.37
N ILE A 25 8.32 -16.77 2.01
CA ILE A 25 7.81 -16.73 0.64
C ILE A 25 8.91 -16.23 -0.30
N PRO A 26 9.19 -16.91 -1.43
CA PRO A 26 10.23 -16.50 -2.36
C PRO A 26 10.02 -15.09 -2.90
N LEU A 27 11.13 -14.35 -3.10
CA LEU A 27 11.10 -12.97 -3.58
C LEU A 27 10.36 -12.82 -4.91
N LEU A 28 10.51 -13.78 -5.84
CA LEU A 28 9.82 -13.74 -7.13
C LEU A 28 8.29 -13.68 -6.96
N ASN A 29 7.73 -14.49 -6.07
CA ASN A 29 6.30 -14.55 -5.82
C ASN A 29 5.81 -13.23 -5.22
N ARG A 30 6.59 -12.66 -4.31
CA ARG A 30 6.32 -11.37 -3.66
C ARG A 30 6.32 -10.22 -4.66
N VAL A 31 7.35 -10.17 -5.51
CA VAL A 31 7.52 -9.19 -6.59
C VAL A 31 6.40 -9.31 -7.63
N ALA A 32 6.02 -10.54 -8.00
CA ALA A 32 4.91 -10.77 -8.91
C ALA A 32 3.58 -10.29 -8.31
N ALA A 33 3.33 -10.55 -7.02
CA ALA A 33 2.15 -10.06 -6.33
C ALA A 33 2.11 -8.52 -6.26
N GLU A 34 3.23 -7.85 -6.02
CA GLU A 34 3.33 -6.38 -6.06
C GLU A 34 3.08 -5.82 -7.46
N LEU A 35 3.62 -6.45 -8.50
CA LEU A 35 3.40 -6.04 -9.90
C LEU A 35 1.92 -6.18 -10.27
N VAL A 36 1.34 -7.37 -10.06
CA VAL A 36 -0.05 -7.68 -10.44
C VAL A 36 -1.02 -6.85 -9.60
N GLY A 37 -0.79 -6.75 -8.30
CA GLY A 37 -1.63 -5.98 -7.40
C GLY A 37 -1.61 -4.48 -7.72
N THR A 38 -0.44 -3.91 -8.04
CA THR A 38 -0.36 -2.50 -8.43
C THR A 38 -0.97 -2.25 -9.81
N ALA A 39 -0.78 -3.16 -10.76
CA ALA A 39 -1.42 -3.08 -12.08
C ALA A 39 -2.95 -3.14 -11.97
N ALA A 40 -3.48 -4.09 -11.21
CA ALA A 40 -4.92 -4.21 -10.96
C ALA A 40 -5.47 -2.98 -10.23
N LEU A 41 -4.75 -2.45 -9.24
CA LEU A 41 -5.14 -1.24 -8.52
C LEU A 41 -5.25 -0.05 -9.46
N VAL A 42 -4.23 0.20 -10.29
CA VAL A 42 -4.27 1.33 -11.24
C VAL A 42 -5.33 1.10 -12.31
N ALA A 43 -5.52 -0.12 -12.80
CA ALA A 43 -6.58 -0.42 -13.76
C ALA A 43 -7.97 -0.14 -13.18
N VAL A 44 -8.22 -0.46 -11.91
CA VAL A 44 -9.46 -0.10 -11.20
C VAL A 44 -9.62 1.41 -11.10
N VAL A 45 -8.57 2.14 -10.68
CA VAL A 45 -8.62 3.60 -10.52
C VAL A 45 -8.86 4.31 -11.86
N VAL A 46 -8.12 3.95 -12.91
CA VAL A 46 -8.24 4.59 -14.23
C VAL A 46 -9.53 4.17 -14.92
N GLY A 47 -9.81 2.87 -14.99
CA GLY A 47 -10.99 2.34 -15.67
C GLY A 47 -12.31 2.81 -15.05
N SER A 48 -12.40 2.86 -13.72
CA SER A 48 -13.59 3.44 -13.07
C SER A 48 -13.73 4.94 -13.31
N GLY A 49 -12.62 5.67 -13.52
CA GLY A 49 -12.62 7.08 -13.88
C GLY A 49 -13.18 7.30 -15.27
N ILE A 50 -12.68 6.54 -16.25
CA ILE A 50 -13.19 6.55 -17.63
C ILE A 50 -14.69 6.25 -17.63
N GLN A 51 -15.09 5.12 -17.04
CA GLN A 51 -16.49 4.70 -17.03
C GLN A 51 -17.40 5.73 -16.37
N ALA A 52 -16.97 6.34 -15.26
CA ALA A 52 -17.77 7.32 -14.56
C ALA A 52 -17.95 8.61 -15.39
N THR A 53 -16.92 9.06 -16.11
CA THR A 53 -17.02 10.22 -17.02
C THR A 53 -17.88 9.95 -18.26
N GLU A 54 -17.94 8.70 -18.74
CA GLU A 54 -18.85 8.30 -19.82
C GLU A 54 -20.32 8.30 -19.36
N LEU A 55 -20.57 7.88 -18.11
CA LEU A 55 -21.91 7.69 -17.57
C LEU A 55 -22.53 8.94 -16.95
N SER A 56 -21.73 9.94 -16.58
CA SER A 56 -22.24 11.14 -15.90
C SER A 56 -21.43 12.39 -16.24
N GLN A 57 -22.10 13.55 -16.21
CA GLN A 57 -21.48 14.87 -16.28
C GLN A 57 -21.31 15.53 -14.90
N ASP A 58 -21.83 14.90 -13.84
CA ASP A 58 -21.69 15.38 -12.47
C ASP A 58 -20.35 14.92 -11.89
N VAL A 59 -19.44 15.86 -11.65
CA VAL A 59 -18.09 15.59 -11.12
C VAL A 59 -18.13 14.96 -9.72
N GLY A 60 -19.13 15.30 -8.90
CA GLY A 60 -19.31 14.68 -7.58
C GLY A 60 -19.69 13.21 -7.70
N LEU A 61 -20.60 12.86 -8.63
CA LEU A 61 -20.95 11.47 -8.91
C LEU A 61 -19.78 10.70 -9.53
N GLN A 62 -19.00 11.33 -10.40
CA GLN A 62 -17.79 10.74 -10.97
C GLN A 62 -16.77 10.39 -9.89
N LEU A 63 -16.49 11.33 -8.99
CA LEU A 63 -15.58 11.11 -7.85
C LEU A 63 -16.12 10.02 -6.91
N LEU A 64 -17.44 10.01 -6.66
CA LEU A 64 -18.07 8.97 -5.84
C LEU A 64 -17.89 7.57 -6.44
N ALA A 65 -18.21 7.40 -7.72
CA ALA A 65 -18.05 6.12 -8.40
C ALA A 65 -16.58 5.65 -8.40
N ASN A 66 -15.65 6.55 -8.73
CA ASN A 66 -14.22 6.25 -8.75
C ASN A 66 -13.68 5.89 -7.36
N SER A 67 -14.09 6.64 -6.32
CA SER A 67 -13.68 6.39 -4.94
C SER A 67 -14.21 5.04 -4.43
N LEU A 68 -15.48 4.70 -4.69
CA LEU A 68 -16.06 3.42 -4.28
C LEU A 68 -15.39 2.23 -4.97
N ALA A 69 -15.16 2.32 -6.28
CA ALA A 69 -14.44 1.30 -7.03
C ALA A 69 -13.02 1.09 -6.46
N THR A 70 -12.31 2.18 -6.16
CA THR A 70 -10.97 2.14 -5.56
C THR A 70 -10.99 1.50 -4.17
N VAL A 71 -11.96 1.83 -3.31
CA VAL A 71 -12.10 1.24 -1.97
C VAL A 71 -12.28 -0.27 -2.07
N PHE A 72 -13.22 -0.75 -2.90
CA PHE A 72 -13.45 -2.19 -3.03
C PHE A 72 -12.27 -2.90 -3.68
N GLY A 73 -11.72 -2.34 -4.75
CA GLY A 73 -10.55 -2.89 -5.45
C GLY A 73 -9.35 -3.01 -4.53
N LEU A 74 -8.95 -1.92 -3.87
CA LEU A 74 -7.82 -1.92 -2.95
C LEU A 74 -8.02 -2.88 -1.78
N GLY A 75 -9.21 -2.89 -1.16
CA GLY A 75 -9.50 -3.77 -0.04
C GLY A 75 -9.39 -5.25 -0.41
N VAL A 76 -9.94 -5.66 -1.56
CA VAL A 76 -9.83 -7.05 -2.05
C VAL A 76 -8.40 -7.40 -2.42
N LEU A 77 -7.66 -6.50 -3.07
CA LEU A 77 -6.27 -6.74 -3.44
C LEU A 77 -5.37 -6.91 -2.22
N ILE A 78 -5.54 -6.08 -1.18
CA ILE A 78 -4.80 -6.23 0.08
C ILE A 78 -5.19 -7.54 0.78
N LEU A 79 -6.48 -7.87 0.83
CA LEU A 79 -6.93 -9.13 1.44
C LEU A 79 -6.33 -10.36 0.75
N LEU A 80 -6.31 -10.36 -0.59
CA LEU A 80 -5.87 -11.49 -1.40
C LEU A 80 -4.34 -11.63 -1.44
N LEU A 81 -3.62 -10.54 -1.67
CA LEU A 81 -2.17 -10.55 -1.95
C LEU A 81 -1.32 -10.17 -0.74
N GLY A 82 -1.94 -9.66 0.33
CA GLY A 82 -1.30 -9.33 1.60
C GLY A 82 -0.54 -10.51 2.20
N PRO A 83 -1.13 -11.71 2.30
CA PRO A 83 -0.43 -12.90 2.79
C PRO A 83 0.80 -13.32 1.97
N VAL A 84 0.92 -12.87 0.71
CA VAL A 84 2.04 -13.21 -0.17
C VAL A 84 3.15 -12.17 -0.04
N SER A 85 2.84 -10.89 -0.21
CA SER A 85 3.82 -9.81 -0.39
C SER A 85 3.84 -8.75 0.71
N GLY A 86 2.81 -8.72 1.56
CA GLY A 86 2.47 -7.57 2.39
C GLY A 86 1.50 -6.59 1.71
N ALA A 87 1.26 -6.74 0.40
CA ALA A 87 0.39 -5.88 -0.41
C ALA A 87 0.70 -4.39 -0.23
N HIS A 88 1.98 -4.02 -0.40
CA HIS A 88 2.42 -2.64 -0.23
C HIS A 88 1.84 -1.76 -1.33
N PHE A 89 1.95 -2.21 -2.59
CA PHE A 89 1.51 -1.54 -3.82
C PHE A 89 1.96 -0.08 -3.94
N ASN A 90 2.93 0.34 -3.13
CA ASN A 90 3.27 1.72 -2.87
C ASN A 90 4.74 1.82 -2.42
N PRO A 91 5.57 2.59 -3.14
CA PRO A 91 6.95 2.81 -2.77
C PRO A 91 7.13 3.42 -1.37
N VAL A 92 6.26 4.33 -0.93
CA VAL A 92 6.34 4.93 0.41
C VAL A 92 6.09 3.90 1.50
N VAL A 93 5.07 3.04 1.33
CA VAL A 93 4.77 1.96 2.29
C VAL A 93 5.93 0.97 2.33
N THR A 94 6.50 0.61 1.18
CA THR A 94 7.66 -0.28 1.08
C THR A 94 8.89 0.29 1.80
N LEU A 95 9.18 1.58 1.60
CA LEU A 95 10.28 2.27 2.29
C LEU A 95 10.03 2.38 3.79
N ALA A 96 8.79 2.64 4.21
CA ALA A 96 8.42 2.72 5.61
C ALA A 96 8.54 1.36 6.31
N GLU A 97 8.15 0.26 5.64
CA GLU A 97 8.28 -1.10 6.16
C GLU A 97 9.75 -1.49 6.27
N TRP A 98 10.53 -1.22 5.22
CA TRP A 98 11.98 -1.37 5.26
C TRP A 98 12.60 -0.61 6.42
N TRP A 99 12.25 0.66 6.61
CA TRP A 99 12.77 1.46 7.70
C TRP A 99 12.40 0.81 9.04
N ASN A 100 11.13 0.54 9.30
CA ASN A 100 10.70 0.01 10.60
C ASN A 100 11.28 -1.40 10.88
N GLY A 101 11.44 -2.23 9.85
CA GLY A 101 11.94 -3.59 9.91
C GLY A 101 13.46 -3.76 9.76
N ARG A 102 14.25 -2.72 9.47
CA ARG A 102 15.69 -2.82 9.11
C ARG A 102 16.61 -3.50 10.13
N LYS A 103 16.16 -3.65 11.39
CA LYS A 103 16.90 -4.34 12.46
C LYS A 103 16.35 -5.73 12.76
N ALA A 104 15.23 -6.11 12.15
CA ALA A 104 14.60 -7.40 12.34
C ALA A 104 15.22 -8.44 11.39
N PRO A 105 15.40 -9.71 11.81
CA PRO A 105 15.95 -10.76 10.95
C PRO A 105 15.15 -11.01 9.67
N GLN A 106 13.86 -10.70 9.68
CA GLN A 106 12.94 -10.87 8.54
C GLN A 106 12.55 -9.54 7.88
N GLY A 107 13.23 -8.44 8.21
CA GLY A 107 13.00 -7.16 7.56
C GLY A 107 13.42 -7.17 6.09
N LEU A 108 12.80 -6.29 5.28
CA LEU A 108 13.20 -6.12 3.89
C LEU A 108 14.69 -5.77 3.76
N THR A 109 15.36 -6.36 2.79
CA THR A 109 16.68 -5.92 2.35
C THR A 109 16.56 -4.77 1.34
N PRO A 110 17.60 -3.93 1.16
CA PRO A 110 17.57 -2.89 0.12
C PRO A 110 17.32 -3.42 -1.29
N ARG A 111 17.78 -4.64 -1.59
CA ARG A 111 17.53 -5.31 -2.88
C ARG A 111 16.05 -5.64 -3.07
N GLU A 112 15.38 -6.13 -2.03
CA GLU A 112 13.94 -6.42 -2.07
C GLU A 112 13.12 -5.14 -2.19
N VAL A 113 13.50 -4.07 -1.49
CA VAL A 113 12.87 -2.75 -1.63
C VAL A 113 12.96 -2.27 -3.08
N ALA A 114 14.13 -2.32 -3.70
CA ALA A 114 14.29 -1.93 -5.09
C ALA A 114 13.43 -2.79 -6.03
N ALA A 115 13.38 -4.11 -5.81
CA ALA A 115 12.56 -5.02 -6.61
C ALA A 115 11.06 -4.72 -6.48
N TYR A 116 10.57 -4.42 -5.26
CA TYR A 116 9.20 -4.01 -5.01
C TYR A 116 8.86 -2.70 -5.72
N ILE A 117 9.71 -1.67 -5.58
CA ILE A 117 9.47 -0.35 -6.19
C ILE A 117 9.41 -0.47 -7.71
N VAL A 118 10.34 -1.22 -8.34
CA VAL A 118 10.32 -1.45 -9.79
C VAL A 118 9.04 -2.18 -10.20
N ALA A 119 8.66 -3.23 -9.48
CA ALA A 119 7.45 -4.00 -9.75
C ALA A 119 6.18 -3.13 -9.65
N GLN A 120 6.08 -2.30 -8.61
CA GLN A 120 4.98 -1.38 -8.39
C GLN A 120 4.90 -0.34 -9.51
N THR A 121 6.03 0.28 -9.90
CA THR A 121 6.04 1.27 -10.98
C THR A 121 5.68 0.65 -12.33
N VAL A 122 6.27 -0.49 -12.68
CA VAL A 122 5.94 -1.21 -13.93
C VAL A 122 4.47 -1.65 -13.92
N GLY A 123 3.99 -2.17 -12.79
CA GLY A 123 2.60 -2.54 -12.60
C GLY A 123 1.67 -1.34 -12.78
N ALA A 124 1.96 -0.20 -12.15
CA ALA A 124 1.15 1.00 -12.25
C ALA A 124 1.04 1.51 -13.70
N ILE A 125 2.15 1.56 -14.43
CA ILE A 125 2.16 1.93 -15.85
C ILE A 125 1.33 0.93 -16.67
N GLY A 126 1.58 -0.37 -16.49
CA GLY A 126 0.83 -1.42 -17.19
C GLY A 126 -0.67 -1.40 -16.88
N GLY A 127 -1.05 -1.05 -15.65
CA GLY A 127 -2.44 -0.92 -15.22
C GLY A 127 -3.17 0.24 -15.88
N ALA A 128 -2.51 1.40 -16.04
CA ALA A 128 -3.08 2.54 -16.76
C ALA A 128 -3.30 2.20 -18.25
N ILE A 129 -2.27 1.67 -18.91
CA ILE A 129 -2.34 1.22 -20.31
C ILE A 129 -3.42 0.15 -20.50
N LEU A 130 -3.55 -0.80 -19.57
CA LEU A 130 -4.56 -1.84 -19.63
C LEU A 130 -5.97 -1.26 -19.50
N ALA A 131 -6.19 -0.29 -18.60
CA ALA A 131 -7.48 0.38 -18.49
C ALA A 131 -7.82 1.13 -19.78
N ASP A 132 -6.90 1.92 -20.33
CA ASP A 132 -7.10 2.63 -21.59
C ASP A 132 -7.45 1.65 -22.73
N ALA A 133 -6.74 0.52 -22.81
CA ALA A 133 -7.03 -0.54 -23.78
C ALA A 133 -8.43 -1.15 -23.61
N MET A 134 -8.88 -1.40 -22.38
CA MET A 134 -10.21 -1.96 -22.09
C MET A 134 -11.35 -1.04 -22.55
N PHE A 135 -11.12 0.27 -22.56
CA PHE A 135 -12.09 1.29 -22.96
C PHE A 135 -11.85 1.84 -24.38
N GLY A 136 -10.94 1.23 -25.16
CA GLY A 136 -10.67 1.65 -26.53
C GLY A 136 -10.02 3.04 -26.67
N GLN A 137 -9.38 3.53 -25.61
CA GLN A 137 -8.61 4.77 -25.61
C GLN A 137 -7.22 4.55 -26.25
N ALA A 138 -6.48 5.63 -26.49
CA ALA A 138 -5.08 5.52 -26.90
C ALA A 138 -4.27 4.81 -25.81
N LEU A 139 -3.46 3.82 -26.19
CA LEU A 139 -2.74 2.98 -25.21
C LEU A 139 -1.77 3.78 -24.33
N VAL A 140 -1.20 4.87 -24.86
CA VAL A 140 -0.36 5.78 -24.11
C VAL A 140 -0.68 7.20 -24.56
N GLU A 141 -1.20 7.99 -23.64
CA GLU A 141 -1.42 9.42 -23.84
C GLU A 141 -0.93 10.17 -22.60
N TRP A 142 0.04 11.06 -22.78
CA TRP A 142 0.57 11.82 -21.67
C TRP A 142 -0.49 12.74 -21.11
N SER A 143 -0.70 12.68 -19.80
CA SER A 143 -1.73 13.53 -19.21
C SER A 143 -1.38 15.02 -19.29
N THR A 144 -2.40 15.84 -19.49
CA THR A 144 -2.33 17.30 -19.50
C THR A 144 -2.81 17.94 -18.19
N HIS A 145 -3.26 17.13 -17.22
CA HIS A 145 -3.78 17.61 -15.94
C HIS A 145 -2.68 18.20 -15.04
N ASP A 146 -2.54 19.52 -15.01
CA ASP A 146 -1.64 20.17 -14.05
C ASP A 146 -2.15 20.00 -12.61
N ARG A 147 -1.26 19.53 -11.73
CA ARG A 147 -1.52 19.37 -10.30
C ARG A 147 -0.48 20.08 -9.45
N SER A 148 0.17 21.13 -9.96
CA SER A 148 1.28 21.82 -9.27
C SER A 148 0.86 22.70 -8.08
N ALA A 149 -0.44 22.97 -7.90
CA ALA A 149 -0.94 23.88 -6.88
C ALA A 149 -0.59 23.43 -5.45
N GLY A 150 -0.14 24.37 -4.61
CA GLY A 150 0.38 24.09 -3.27
C GLY A 150 -0.62 23.39 -2.33
N HIS A 151 -1.93 23.65 -2.46
CA HIS A 151 -2.94 22.95 -1.66
C HIS A 151 -3.09 21.48 -2.05
N LEU A 152 -2.87 21.12 -3.32
CA LEU A 152 -2.86 19.72 -3.78
C LEU A 152 -1.65 19.00 -3.19
N LEU A 153 -0.47 19.64 -3.22
CA LEU A 153 0.74 19.11 -2.62
C LEU A 153 0.58 18.89 -1.11
N LEU A 154 -0.03 19.84 -0.40
CA LEU A 154 -0.37 19.67 1.02
C LEU A 154 -1.34 18.49 1.23
N GLY A 155 -2.33 18.33 0.35
CA GLY A 155 -3.25 17.19 0.36
C GLY A 155 -2.51 15.85 0.31
N GLU A 156 -1.50 15.73 -0.55
CA GLU A 156 -0.66 14.53 -0.66
C GLU A 156 0.21 14.27 0.57
N VAL A 157 0.75 15.32 1.21
CA VAL A 157 1.46 15.18 2.51
C VAL A 157 0.52 14.56 3.54
N VAL A 158 -0.67 15.14 3.71
CA VAL A 158 -1.64 14.71 4.74
C VAL A 158 -2.14 13.31 4.45
N ALA A 159 -2.50 13.01 3.20
CA ALA A 159 -2.93 11.68 2.78
C ALA A 159 -1.85 10.62 3.05
N THR A 160 -0.61 10.88 2.64
CA THR A 160 0.46 9.89 2.80
C THR A 160 0.86 9.72 4.26
N ALA A 161 0.90 10.80 5.03
CA ALA A 161 1.19 10.75 6.46
C ALA A 161 0.15 9.95 7.24
N GLY A 162 -1.15 10.17 6.96
CA GLY A 162 -2.20 9.41 7.62
C GLY A 162 -2.24 7.95 7.18
N LEU A 163 -1.95 7.63 5.91
CA LEU A 163 -1.83 6.25 5.42
C LEU A 163 -0.73 5.49 6.18
N VAL A 164 0.46 6.07 6.28
CA VAL A 164 1.58 5.46 6.99
C VAL A 164 1.29 5.37 8.49
N LEU A 165 0.73 6.42 9.09
CA LEU A 165 0.31 6.38 10.50
C LEU A 165 -0.69 5.25 10.77
N LEU A 166 -1.67 5.05 9.89
CA LEU A 166 -2.67 4.00 10.01
C LEU A 166 -2.03 2.61 9.94
N ILE A 167 -1.27 2.32 8.88
CA ILE A 167 -0.68 0.99 8.66
C ILE A 167 0.21 0.60 9.85
N PHE A 168 1.13 1.47 10.24
CA PHE A 168 2.08 1.17 11.31
C PHE A 168 1.45 1.31 12.70
N GLY A 169 0.42 2.14 12.87
CA GLY A 169 -0.39 2.16 14.09
C GLY A 169 -1.12 0.85 14.31
N LEU A 170 -1.73 0.27 13.27
CA LEU A 170 -2.32 -1.07 13.30
C LEU A 170 -1.28 -2.14 13.63
N ALA A 171 -0.06 -2.04 13.08
CA ALA A 171 1.05 -2.93 13.42
C ALA A 171 1.44 -2.83 14.90
N LYS A 172 1.60 -1.62 15.43
CA LYS A 172 1.98 -1.38 16.83
C LYS A 172 0.92 -1.82 17.82
N THR A 173 -0.33 -1.90 17.39
CA THR A 173 -1.47 -2.29 18.23
C THR A 173 -1.93 -3.73 18.01
N ASP A 174 -1.25 -4.51 17.18
CA ASP A 174 -1.61 -5.91 16.86
C ASP A 174 -2.97 -6.06 16.15
N HIS A 175 -3.28 -5.10 15.27
CA HIS A 175 -4.54 -5.01 14.51
C HIS A 175 -4.32 -5.08 12.99
N LEU A 176 -3.15 -5.53 12.51
CA LEU A 176 -2.84 -5.62 11.07
C LEU A 176 -3.82 -6.50 10.28
N ARG A 177 -4.51 -7.45 10.93
CA ARG A 177 -5.60 -8.21 10.29
C ARG A 177 -6.72 -7.34 9.69
N PHE A 178 -6.87 -6.11 10.18
CA PHE A 178 -7.85 -5.14 9.67
C PHE A 178 -7.29 -4.24 8.55
N ALA A 179 -6.01 -4.38 8.18
CA ALA A 179 -5.39 -3.58 7.13
C ALA A 179 -6.18 -3.54 5.81
N PRO A 180 -6.76 -4.64 5.29
CA PRO A 180 -7.53 -4.59 4.04
C PRO A 180 -8.67 -3.58 4.08
N VAL A 181 -9.48 -3.59 5.14
CA VAL A 181 -10.61 -2.68 5.30
C VAL A 181 -10.12 -1.29 5.70
N ALA A 182 -9.22 -1.19 6.68
CA ALA A 182 -8.78 0.10 7.21
C ALA A 182 -8.04 0.94 6.17
N VAL A 183 -7.11 0.34 5.42
CA VAL A 183 -6.35 1.05 4.37
C VAL A 183 -7.29 1.48 3.25
N ALA A 184 -8.16 0.59 2.78
CA ALA A 184 -9.16 0.92 1.76
C ALA A 184 -10.08 2.06 2.22
N SER A 185 -10.62 1.99 3.44
CA SER A 185 -11.48 3.04 4.00
C SER A 185 -10.75 4.37 4.16
N TYR A 186 -9.48 4.35 4.56
CA TYR A 186 -8.69 5.57 4.68
C TYR A 186 -8.46 6.23 3.32
N ILE A 187 -8.07 5.46 2.30
CA ILE A 187 -7.92 5.98 0.93
C ILE A 187 -9.27 6.51 0.41
N GLY A 188 -10.36 5.77 0.63
CA GLY A 188 -11.71 6.22 0.30
C GLY A 188 -12.06 7.55 0.96
N ALA A 189 -11.76 7.72 2.25
CA ALA A 189 -11.95 9.00 2.93
C ALA A 189 -11.04 10.09 2.34
N ALA A 190 -9.78 9.78 2.04
CA ALA A 190 -8.79 10.72 1.54
C ALA A 190 -9.11 11.26 0.15
N TYR A 191 -9.83 10.50 -0.69
CA TYR A 191 -10.42 11.00 -1.93
C TYR A 191 -11.30 12.23 -1.70
N TRP A 192 -12.00 12.29 -0.56
CA TRP A 192 -12.97 13.34 -0.24
C TRP A 192 -12.41 14.44 0.66
N PHE A 193 -11.58 14.11 1.65
CA PHE A 193 -11.08 15.12 2.61
C PHE A 193 -9.81 15.83 2.13
N THR A 194 -9.12 15.33 1.10
CA THR A 194 -7.94 16.00 0.54
C THR A 194 -8.25 16.66 -0.79
N SER A 195 -7.66 17.84 -1.02
CA SER A 195 -7.89 18.58 -2.27
C SER A 195 -7.26 17.92 -3.50
N SER A 196 -6.29 17.00 -3.32
CA SER A 196 -5.62 16.27 -4.40
C SER A 196 -6.34 15.01 -4.87
N THR A 197 -7.40 14.62 -4.16
CA THR A 197 -8.05 13.29 -4.23
C THR A 197 -7.12 12.11 -3.89
N SER A 198 -6.07 12.38 -3.08
CA SER A 198 -5.18 11.40 -2.44
C SER A 198 -4.60 10.32 -3.35
N PHE A 199 -3.53 10.65 -4.05
CA PHE A 199 -2.73 9.64 -4.77
C PHE A 199 -1.94 8.82 -3.74
N ALA A 200 -1.28 9.52 -2.80
CA ALA A 200 -0.54 9.00 -1.66
C ALA A 200 0.46 7.87 -2.00
N ASN A 201 0.90 7.79 -3.25
CA ASN A 201 1.59 6.63 -3.81
C ASN A 201 2.42 7.03 -5.04
N PRO A 202 3.76 6.99 -4.96
CA PRO A 202 4.63 7.35 -6.08
C PRO A 202 4.44 6.49 -7.33
N ALA A 203 4.18 5.17 -7.19
CA ALA A 203 4.00 4.29 -8.34
C ALA A 203 2.70 4.63 -9.09
N VAL A 204 1.59 4.78 -8.36
CA VAL A 204 0.30 5.22 -8.92
C VAL A 204 0.43 6.61 -9.56
N THR A 205 1.16 7.53 -8.93
CA THR A 205 1.43 8.87 -9.48
C THR A 205 2.14 8.79 -10.84
N ILE A 206 3.15 7.93 -10.96
CA ILE A 206 3.85 7.71 -12.25
C ILE A 206 2.92 7.06 -13.28
N GLY A 207 2.22 5.99 -12.91
CA GLY A 207 1.34 5.27 -13.84
C GLY A 207 0.24 6.16 -14.42
N ARG A 208 -0.35 7.01 -13.59
CA ARG A 208 -1.40 7.97 -13.99
C ARG A 208 -0.91 9.08 -14.93
N ALA A 209 0.39 9.22 -15.15
CA ALA A 209 0.92 10.15 -16.14
C ALA A 209 0.78 9.62 -17.59
N PHE A 210 0.55 8.32 -17.76
CA PHE A 210 0.45 7.64 -19.08
C PHE A 210 -0.97 7.58 -19.64
N THR A 211 -1.95 8.20 -18.97
CA THR A 211 -3.36 8.24 -19.36
C THR A 211 -3.89 9.67 -19.19
N ASP A 212 -4.48 10.27 -20.22
CA ASP A 212 -5.11 11.61 -20.13
C ASP A 212 -6.62 11.52 -19.84
N THR A 213 -6.96 10.78 -18.79
CA THR A 213 -8.35 10.54 -18.34
C THR A 213 -8.65 11.32 -17.05
N PHE A 214 -9.82 11.12 -16.46
CA PHE A 214 -10.17 11.68 -15.13
C PHE A 214 -9.09 11.46 -14.06
N ALA A 215 -8.35 10.35 -14.17
CA ALA A 215 -7.28 10.01 -13.27
C ALA A 215 -5.94 10.69 -13.63
N GLY A 216 -5.78 11.40 -14.73
CA GLY A 216 -4.51 11.91 -15.21
C GLY A 216 -3.73 12.84 -14.25
N ILE A 217 -2.41 12.85 -14.40
CA ILE A 217 -1.49 13.86 -13.86
C ILE A 217 -0.38 14.18 -14.87
N ALA A 218 -0.16 15.47 -15.14
CA ALA A 218 0.88 15.89 -16.07
C ALA A 218 2.27 15.44 -15.59
N PRO A 219 3.16 14.95 -16.48
CA PRO A 219 4.51 14.52 -16.11
C PRO A 219 5.32 15.56 -15.33
N ALA A 220 5.11 16.85 -15.61
CA ALA A 220 5.76 17.94 -14.90
C ALA A 220 5.35 18.06 -13.42
N SER A 221 4.14 17.63 -13.05
CA SER A 221 3.64 17.64 -11.66
C SER A 221 4.11 16.42 -10.86
N VAL A 222 4.50 15.32 -11.52
CA VAL A 222 4.87 14.05 -10.88
C VAL A 222 6.00 14.18 -9.86
N PRO A 223 7.15 14.85 -10.15
CA PRO A 223 8.23 14.97 -9.18
C PRO A 223 7.81 15.68 -7.88
N GLY A 224 6.97 16.71 -8.00
CA GLY A 224 6.41 17.45 -6.85
C GLY A 224 5.58 16.53 -5.96
N PHE A 225 4.67 15.75 -6.55
CA PHE A 225 3.83 14.77 -5.84
C PHE A 225 4.68 13.72 -5.12
N ILE A 226 5.64 13.09 -5.82
CA ILE A 226 6.51 12.08 -5.21
C ILE A 226 7.29 12.67 -4.03
N GLY A 227 7.86 13.87 -4.19
CA GLY A 227 8.60 14.55 -3.13
C GLY A 227 7.76 14.75 -1.87
N VAL A 228 6.55 15.27 -2.00
CA VAL A 228 5.67 15.53 -0.85
C VAL A 228 5.05 14.27 -0.26
N GLN A 229 4.84 13.22 -1.06
CA GLN A 229 4.44 11.90 -0.56
C GLN A 229 5.55 11.28 0.32
N LEU A 230 6.82 11.40 -0.08
CA LEU A 230 7.96 10.97 0.75
C LEU A 230 8.03 11.75 2.07
N VAL A 231 7.81 13.08 2.02
CA VAL A 231 7.69 13.91 3.24
C VAL A 231 6.54 13.41 4.11
N GLY A 232 5.37 13.15 3.54
CA GLY A 232 4.23 12.57 4.24
C GLY A 232 4.59 11.23 4.91
N GLY A 233 5.29 10.34 4.21
CA GLY A 233 5.76 9.07 4.78
C GLY A 233 6.67 9.24 5.98
N VAL A 234 7.62 10.18 5.93
CA VAL A 234 8.49 10.52 7.07
C VAL A 234 7.67 11.05 8.25
N LEU A 235 6.73 11.97 7.99
CA LEU A 235 5.85 12.52 9.02
C LEU A 235 4.95 11.44 9.65
N GLY A 236 4.40 10.53 8.85
CA GLY A 236 3.61 9.39 9.32
C GLY A 236 4.41 8.50 10.26
N LEU A 237 5.64 8.12 9.90
CA LEU A 237 6.53 7.36 10.77
C LEU A 237 6.89 8.11 12.07
N ALA A 238 7.12 9.42 11.99
CA ALA A 238 7.38 10.25 13.16
C ALA A 238 6.17 10.28 14.12
N LEU A 239 4.95 10.40 13.58
CA LEU A 239 3.71 10.32 14.35
C LEU A 239 3.53 8.95 14.99
N VAL A 240 3.86 7.86 14.28
CA VAL A 240 3.82 6.50 14.85
C VAL A 240 4.74 6.39 16.07
N ALA A 241 5.99 6.84 15.95
CA ALA A 241 6.94 6.83 17.04
C ALA A 241 6.49 7.71 18.22
N LEU A 242 5.91 8.88 17.93
CA LEU A 242 5.39 9.79 18.94
C LEU A 242 4.20 9.18 19.68
N ILE A 243 3.25 8.56 18.99
CA ILE A 243 1.95 8.12 19.55
C ILE A 243 2.03 6.72 20.18
N PHE A 244 2.82 5.80 19.62
CA PHE A 244 2.76 4.38 20.00
C PHE A 244 3.98 3.85 20.76
N ASP A 245 5.15 4.53 20.74
CA ASP A 245 6.38 4.03 21.39
C ASP A 245 6.56 4.47 22.87
N HIS A 246 5.51 4.98 23.52
CA HIS A 246 5.52 5.39 24.93
C HIS A 246 5.93 4.30 25.94
N ARG A 247 5.69 3.02 25.63
CA ARG A 247 5.97 1.90 26.55
C ARG A 247 7.46 1.62 26.75
N ARG A 248 8.33 1.96 25.77
CA ARG A 248 9.80 1.80 25.91
C ARG A 248 10.42 2.83 26.86
N ARG A 249 9.74 3.97 27.09
CA ARG A 249 10.25 5.05 27.96
C ARG A 249 10.02 4.78 29.45
N ARG A 250 8.96 4.04 29.81
CA ARG A 250 8.64 3.72 31.23
C ARG A 250 9.60 2.71 31.87
N THR A 251 10.30 1.89 31.11
CA THR A 251 11.29 0.93 31.63
C THR A 251 12.71 1.50 31.72
N ALA A 252 13.00 2.61 31.03
CA ALA A 252 14.30 3.28 31.06
C ALA A 252 14.42 4.36 32.16
N GLY A 253 13.29 4.83 32.71
CA GLY A 253 13.26 5.83 33.80
C GLY A 253 13.18 5.26 35.22
N THR A 254 13.34 3.95 35.39
CA THR A 254 13.26 3.25 36.69
C THR A 254 14.60 2.60 37.10
N LYS A 255 15.72 3.05 36.51
CA LYS A 255 17.08 2.76 36.97
C LYS A 255 17.73 4.05 37.42
#